data_AF-A0A660NSK6-F1
#
_entry.id   AF-A0A660NSK6-F1
#
_cell.length_a   1.000
_cell.length_b   1.000
_cell.length_c   1.000
_cell.angle_alpha   90.00
_cell.angle_beta   90.00
_cell.angle_gamma   90.00
#
_symmetry.space_group_name_H-M   'P 1'
#
loop_
_entity.id
_entity.type
_entity.pdbx_description
1 polymer ?
#
loop_
_entity_poly.entity_id
_entity_poly.type
_entity_poly.pdbx_seq_one_letter_code
_entity_poly.pdbx_strand_id
1 'polypeptide(L)'
;MLFIGTFVVSLFVLMMQFLWQYVDELIGKGLTLDVLGEFFWYMSLMMVPEALPLAVLLSSLITFGNLGESSELTAIKAAGISLIKSFRGVIVFTLFIALISFYFQNSIGPDAKKHFDQLLISMKQKSPELEIPEGIFYNGIPDTNLYVEKRNLKTGHLYNIMIYRMTDSYEDQAIILADSGMLQSTAEKKHLILNLWNGEWFENMRSQELSSSASVPYRRESFVHKKLIIDFNEDFNLTSMAGIADDARTKSIAKIHHDKDSLIHVYDSVGNVYYRDAQQSIYPILKLKKKDMNKAIMLASTKNYNLDSIYTKLRPEERSQIIERTLMNTQQTISDLDFKSMITSDGDKLIRMHDIAEINKYLLALTCLIFFFIGAPLGAIIRKGGLGVPIIISVLVFIIYYILNNTGYRMTRQGDWAIWFGRGLSPAILIPTAIFITYKANNDSAVFNIDLYRNFFIRILGLRMKRNISSKEVIISAPRYIDDADMLRKMNNEIEAYVERSNLKSPPNFIKTFFKYQPDHDIEQLSKKLEAVIEDLSNTRNRIILS
;
A
#
# COMPACT_ATOMS: atom_id res chain seq x y z
N MET A 1 -19.38 -26.38 -8.79
CA MET A 1 -19.60 -25.54 -9.99
C MET A 1 -19.50 -24.05 -9.68
N LEU A 2 -20.30 -23.50 -8.72
CA LEU A 2 -20.26 -22.06 -8.38
C LEU A 2 -18.84 -21.53 -8.08
N PHE A 3 -18.06 -22.22 -7.25
CA PHE A 3 -16.69 -21.83 -6.92
C PHE A 3 -15.78 -21.69 -8.15
N ILE A 4 -15.87 -22.64 -9.09
CA ILE A 4 -15.04 -22.61 -10.32
C ILE A 4 -15.45 -21.40 -11.18
N GLY A 5 -16.75 -21.12 -11.30
CA GLY A 5 -17.24 -19.95 -12.02
C GLY A 5 -16.77 -18.64 -11.39
N THR A 6 -16.92 -18.48 -10.08
CA THR A 6 -16.45 -17.27 -9.39
C THR A 6 -14.93 -17.16 -9.44
N PHE A 7 -14.19 -18.26 -9.37
CA PHE A 7 -12.74 -18.27 -9.50
C PHE A 7 -12.27 -17.79 -10.88
N VAL A 8 -12.84 -18.31 -11.96
CA VAL A 8 -12.50 -17.88 -13.32
C VAL A 8 -12.84 -16.41 -13.53
N VAL A 9 -14.00 -15.95 -13.02
CA VAL A 9 -14.38 -14.53 -13.09
C VAL A 9 -13.43 -13.65 -12.28
N SER A 10 -13.10 -14.02 -11.04
CA SER A 10 -12.16 -13.24 -10.21
C SER A 10 -10.76 -13.20 -10.82
N LEU A 11 -10.27 -14.32 -11.35
CA LEU A 11 -8.98 -14.40 -12.03
C LEU A 11 -8.97 -13.52 -13.28
N PHE A 12 -10.02 -13.57 -14.09
CA PHE A 12 -10.15 -12.73 -15.29
C PHE A 12 -10.18 -11.24 -14.94
N VAL A 13 -10.95 -10.84 -13.92
CA VAL A 13 -11.01 -9.43 -13.48
C VAL A 13 -9.65 -8.92 -13.01
N LEU A 14 -8.94 -9.69 -12.18
CA LEU A 14 -7.60 -9.33 -11.74
C LEU A 14 -6.61 -9.26 -12.90
N MET A 15 -6.70 -10.22 -13.83
CA MET A 15 -5.87 -10.25 -15.03
C MET A 15 -6.11 -9.02 -15.89
N MET A 16 -7.37 -8.62 -16.13
CA MET A 16 -7.67 -7.40 -16.87
C MET A 16 -7.19 -6.12 -16.16
N GLN A 17 -7.36 -6.05 -14.84
CA GLN A 17 -6.84 -4.93 -14.04
C GLN A 17 -5.32 -4.81 -14.18
N PHE A 18 -4.60 -5.92 -14.09
CA PHE A 18 -3.14 -5.95 -14.19
C PHE A 18 -2.65 -5.71 -15.62
N LEU A 19 -3.37 -6.19 -16.64
CA LEU A 19 -3.02 -5.97 -18.05
C LEU A 19 -3.00 -4.49 -18.39
N TRP A 20 -3.86 -3.69 -17.78
CA TRP A 20 -3.88 -2.24 -17.98
C TRP A 20 -2.57 -1.56 -17.57
N GLN A 21 -1.86 -2.10 -16.58
CA GLN A 21 -0.56 -1.61 -16.16
C GLN A 21 0.55 -1.88 -17.20
N TYR A 22 0.37 -2.88 -18.07
CA TYR A 22 1.36 -3.32 -19.06
C TYR A 22 0.88 -3.12 -20.49
N VAL A 23 -0.16 -2.31 -20.70
CA VAL A 23 -0.79 -2.15 -22.02
C VAL A 23 0.19 -1.57 -23.04
N ASP A 24 1.00 -0.60 -22.61
CA ASP A 24 2.02 0.05 -23.44
C ASP A 24 3.15 -0.92 -23.84
N GLU A 25 3.38 -1.96 -23.03
CA GLU A 25 4.38 -2.98 -23.30
C GLU A 25 3.86 -4.07 -24.25
N LEU A 26 2.54 -4.18 -24.43
CA LEU A 26 1.88 -5.19 -25.26
C LEU A 26 1.44 -4.62 -26.63
N ILE A 27 0.95 -3.38 -26.66
CA ILE A 27 0.38 -2.77 -27.86
C ILE A 27 1.50 -2.24 -28.78
N GLY A 28 1.39 -2.51 -30.08
CA GLY A 28 2.24 -1.89 -31.11
C GLY A 28 3.62 -2.51 -31.30
N LYS A 29 4.01 -3.51 -30.49
CA LYS A 29 5.36 -4.14 -30.54
C LYS A 29 5.48 -5.37 -31.45
N GLY A 30 4.45 -5.69 -32.24
CA GLY A 30 4.47 -6.84 -33.16
C GLY A 30 4.74 -8.18 -32.48
N LEU A 31 4.25 -8.36 -31.25
CA LEU A 31 4.43 -9.59 -30.48
C LEU A 31 3.76 -10.77 -31.19
N THR A 32 4.46 -11.90 -31.25
CA THR A 32 3.90 -13.14 -31.78
C THR A 32 2.81 -13.67 -30.84
N LEU A 33 1.80 -14.35 -31.38
CA LEU A 33 0.71 -14.93 -30.59
C LEU A 33 1.23 -15.90 -29.52
N ASP A 34 2.32 -16.62 -29.79
CA ASP A 34 2.96 -17.54 -28.84
C ASP A 34 3.48 -16.79 -27.59
N VAL A 35 4.15 -15.66 -27.79
CA VAL A 35 4.69 -14.83 -26.68
C VAL A 35 3.57 -14.23 -25.85
N LEU A 36 2.48 -13.80 -26.49
CA LEU A 36 1.27 -13.36 -25.78
C LEU A 36 0.64 -14.50 -24.98
N GLY A 37 0.58 -15.71 -25.55
CA GLY A 37 0.11 -16.91 -24.86
C GLY A 37 0.92 -17.22 -23.60
N GLU A 38 2.25 -17.23 -23.71
CA GLU A 38 3.15 -17.40 -22.55
C GLU A 38 2.97 -16.29 -21.52
N PHE A 39 2.83 -15.04 -21.95
CA PHE A 39 2.58 -13.90 -21.07
C PHE A 39 1.31 -14.10 -20.23
N PHE A 40 0.19 -14.41 -20.87
CA PHE A 40 -1.07 -14.66 -20.18
C PHE A 40 -1.00 -15.91 -19.28
N TRP A 41 -0.27 -16.95 -19.70
CA TRP A 41 -0.11 -18.17 -18.92
C TRP A 41 0.63 -17.92 -17.60
N TYR A 42 1.81 -17.30 -17.65
CA TYR A 42 2.59 -17.00 -16.44
C TYR A 42 1.91 -15.94 -15.56
N MET A 43 1.27 -14.95 -16.17
CA MET A 43 0.47 -13.95 -15.47
C MET A 43 -0.68 -14.61 -14.71
N SER A 44 -1.40 -15.54 -15.35
CA SER A 44 -2.47 -16.29 -14.70
C SER A 44 -1.96 -17.05 -13.49
N LEU A 45 -0.89 -17.86 -13.63
CA LEU A 45 -0.31 -18.65 -12.55
C LEU A 45 0.13 -17.79 -11.35
N MET A 46 0.72 -16.62 -11.60
CA MET A 46 1.12 -15.67 -10.56
C MET A 46 -0.08 -15.09 -9.81
N MET A 47 -1.21 -14.85 -10.47
CA MET A 47 -2.39 -14.20 -9.87
C MET A 47 -3.36 -15.17 -9.19
N VAL A 48 -3.23 -16.49 -9.41
CA VAL A 48 -4.08 -17.52 -8.78
C VAL A 48 -4.21 -17.34 -7.26
N PRO A 49 -3.12 -17.15 -6.48
CA PRO A 49 -3.22 -16.97 -5.03
C PRO A 49 -4.06 -15.77 -4.59
N GLU A 50 -4.10 -14.70 -5.37
CA GLU A 50 -4.91 -13.50 -5.09
C GLU A 50 -6.37 -13.68 -5.50
N ALA A 51 -6.61 -14.44 -6.57
CA ALA A 51 -7.95 -14.78 -7.04
C ALA A 51 -8.69 -15.76 -6.11
N LEU A 52 -7.97 -16.65 -5.42
CA LEU A 52 -8.57 -17.68 -4.56
C LEU A 52 -9.40 -17.12 -3.39
N PRO A 53 -8.89 -16.20 -2.53
CA PRO A 53 -9.70 -15.60 -1.47
C PRO A 53 -10.95 -14.91 -2.00
N LEU A 54 -10.82 -14.14 -3.08
CA LEU A 54 -11.94 -13.46 -3.76
C LEU A 54 -13.02 -14.44 -4.21
N ALA A 55 -12.60 -15.54 -4.85
CA ALA A 55 -13.49 -16.59 -5.30
C ALA A 55 -14.20 -17.27 -4.12
N VAL A 56 -13.51 -17.51 -3.01
CA VAL A 56 -14.09 -18.07 -1.78
C VAL A 56 -15.11 -17.11 -1.17
N LEU A 57 -14.81 -15.81 -1.11
CA LEU A 57 -15.72 -14.80 -0.59
C LEU A 57 -17.03 -14.77 -1.40
N LEU A 58 -16.91 -14.62 -2.72
CA LEU A 58 -18.06 -14.55 -3.63
C LEU A 58 -18.87 -15.85 -3.62
N SER A 59 -18.22 -17.00 -3.77
CA SER A 59 -18.92 -18.29 -3.82
C SER A 59 -19.62 -18.63 -2.52
N SER A 60 -18.99 -18.38 -1.36
CA SER A 60 -19.61 -18.65 -0.06
C SER A 60 -20.82 -17.74 0.16
N LEU A 61 -20.71 -16.46 -0.17
CA LEU A 61 -21.78 -15.49 0.03
C LEU A 61 -22.98 -15.79 -0.90
N ILE A 62 -22.74 -16.13 -2.18
CA ILE A 62 -23.80 -16.53 -3.12
C ILE A 62 -24.45 -17.84 -2.67
N THR A 63 -23.66 -18.85 -2.28
CA THR A 63 -24.18 -20.16 -1.88
C THR A 63 -25.09 -20.03 -0.66
N PHE A 64 -24.60 -19.41 0.42
CA PHE A 64 -25.40 -19.26 1.65
C PHE A 64 -26.51 -18.22 1.53
N GLY A 65 -26.37 -17.23 0.63
CA GLY A 65 -27.44 -16.32 0.24
C GLY A 65 -28.60 -17.06 -0.44
N ASN A 66 -28.31 -17.91 -1.43
CA ASN A 66 -29.32 -18.72 -2.11
C ASN A 66 -30.00 -19.71 -1.17
N LEU A 67 -29.25 -20.34 -0.24
CA LEU A 67 -29.83 -21.20 0.80
C LEU A 67 -30.73 -20.40 1.77
N GLY A 68 -30.41 -19.13 2.01
CA GLY A 68 -31.23 -18.22 2.80
C GLY A 68 -32.52 -17.80 2.08
N GLU A 69 -32.44 -17.51 0.79
CA GLU A 69 -33.56 -17.09 -0.06
C GLU A 69 -34.56 -18.23 -0.31
N SER A 70 -34.05 -19.44 -0.60
CA SER A 70 -34.85 -20.66 -0.76
C SER A 70 -35.46 -21.18 0.55
N SER A 71 -35.21 -20.52 1.68
CA SER A 71 -35.65 -20.94 3.01
C SER A 71 -35.14 -22.32 3.46
N GLU A 72 -34.14 -22.89 2.76
CA GLU A 72 -33.46 -24.13 3.16
C GLU A 72 -32.68 -23.94 4.46
N LEU A 73 -31.99 -22.79 4.58
CA LEU A 73 -31.21 -22.49 5.78
C LEU A 73 -32.09 -22.33 7.02
N THR A 74 -33.29 -21.77 6.85
CA THR A 74 -34.28 -21.66 7.93
C THR A 74 -34.83 -23.03 8.33
N ALA A 75 -35.04 -23.94 7.37
CA ALA A 75 -35.46 -25.31 7.65
C ALA A 75 -34.38 -26.09 8.45
N ILE A 76 -33.10 -25.93 8.07
CA ILE A 76 -31.96 -26.54 8.80
C ILE A 76 -31.90 -26.05 10.25
N LYS A 77 -32.05 -24.73 10.47
CA LYS A 77 -32.09 -24.15 11.82
C LYS A 77 -33.29 -24.64 12.63
N ALA A 78 -34.46 -24.76 12.01
CA ALA A 78 -35.67 -25.28 12.65
C ALA A 78 -35.53 -26.77 13.08
N ALA A 79 -34.70 -27.55 12.38
CA ALA A 79 -34.34 -28.91 12.76
C ALA A 79 -33.33 -28.99 13.94
N GLY A 80 -32.96 -27.86 14.55
CA GLY A 80 -32.03 -27.80 15.68
C GLY A 80 -30.54 -27.89 15.29
N ILE A 81 -30.23 -27.79 14.00
CA ILE A 81 -28.84 -27.80 13.51
C ILE A 81 -28.30 -26.37 13.54
N SER A 82 -27.22 -26.14 14.30
CA SER A 82 -26.57 -24.82 14.36
C SER A 82 -25.96 -24.42 13.03
N LEU A 83 -25.84 -23.11 12.79
CA LEU A 83 -25.30 -22.58 11.53
C LEU A 83 -23.86 -23.06 11.27
N ILE A 84 -23.03 -23.12 12.31
CA ILE A 84 -21.65 -23.62 12.23
C ILE A 84 -21.58 -25.09 11.79
N LYS A 85 -22.53 -25.93 12.20
CA LYS A 85 -22.58 -27.34 11.75
C LYS A 85 -22.86 -27.44 10.26
N SER A 86 -23.72 -26.57 9.72
CA SER A 86 -23.96 -26.47 8.27
C SER A 86 -22.70 -26.08 7.50
N PHE A 87 -21.86 -25.21 8.08
CA PHE A 87 -20.62 -24.75 7.45
C PHE A 87 -19.50 -25.79 7.44
N ARG A 88 -19.56 -26.85 8.27
CA ARG A 88 -18.45 -27.79 8.48
C ARG A 88 -17.88 -28.37 7.19
N GLY A 89 -18.74 -28.78 6.25
CA GLY A 89 -18.30 -29.33 4.98
C GLY A 89 -17.53 -28.32 4.13
N VAL A 90 -18.00 -27.06 4.10
CA VAL A 90 -17.36 -25.99 3.34
C VAL A 90 -16.09 -25.50 4.03
N ILE A 91 -16.01 -25.52 5.36
CA ILE A 91 -14.78 -25.19 6.10
C ILE A 91 -13.64 -26.14 5.69
N VAL A 92 -13.90 -27.44 5.61
CA VAL A 92 -12.89 -28.43 5.19
C VAL A 92 -12.45 -28.15 3.75
N PHE A 93 -13.39 -27.82 2.87
CA PHE A 93 -13.10 -27.46 1.48
C PHE A 93 -12.25 -26.17 1.38
N THR A 94 -12.57 -25.14 2.16
CA THR A 94 -11.80 -23.89 2.19
C THR A 94 -10.40 -24.11 2.78
N LEU A 95 -10.24 -24.98 3.78
CA LEU A 95 -8.94 -25.34 4.31
C LEU A 95 -8.06 -26.01 3.24
N PHE A 96 -8.65 -26.88 2.41
CA PHE A 96 -7.96 -27.47 1.27
C PHE A 96 -7.55 -26.41 0.24
N ILE A 97 -8.43 -25.44 -0.06
CA ILE A 97 -8.09 -24.30 -0.93
C ILE A 97 -6.97 -23.45 -0.34
N ALA A 98 -6.95 -23.22 0.97
CA ALA A 98 -5.88 -22.46 1.63
C ALA A 98 -4.53 -23.18 1.50
N LEU A 99 -4.50 -24.51 1.62
CA LEU A 99 -3.29 -25.31 1.39
C LEU A 99 -2.82 -25.24 -0.06
N ILE A 100 -3.73 -25.32 -1.03
CA ILE A 100 -3.41 -25.12 -2.45
C ILE A 100 -2.85 -23.72 -2.67
N SER A 101 -3.49 -22.69 -2.11
CA SER A 101 -3.00 -21.31 -2.21
C SER A 101 -1.59 -21.16 -1.66
N PHE A 102 -1.31 -21.76 -0.50
CA PHE A 102 0.03 -21.76 0.09
C PHE A 102 1.05 -22.48 -0.81
N TYR A 103 0.69 -23.63 -1.38
CA TYR A 103 1.56 -24.35 -2.33
C TYR A 103 1.87 -23.51 -3.57
N PHE A 104 0.86 -22.86 -4.15
CA PHE A 104 1.06 -21.94 -5.26
C PHE A 104 2.01 -20.81 -4.86
N GLN A 105 1.82 -20.18 -3.70
CA GLN A 105 2.65 -19.06 -3.28
C GLN A 105 4.09 -19.43 -2.91
N ASN A 106 4.33 -20.67 -2.48
CA ASN A 106 5.66 -21.11 -2.10
C ASN A 106 6.48 -21.65 -3.29
N SER A 107 5.83 -22.26 -4.28
CA SER A 107 6.50 -22.91 -5.41
C SER A 107 6.12 -22.32 -6.77
N ILE A 108 4.86 -22.46 -7.18
CA ILE A 108 4.44 -22.15 -8.56
C ILE A 108 4.50 -20.64 -8.86
N GLY A 109 4.01 -19.81 -7.94
CA GLY A 109 3.92 -18.37 -8.07
C GLY A 109 5.29 -17.71 -8.20
N PRO A 110 6.28 -18.03 -7.34
CA PRO A 110 7.65 -17.56 -7.48
C PRO A 110 8.28 -17.91 -8.84
N ASP A 111 8.14 -19.16 -9.29
CA ASP A 111 8.66 -19.60 -10.58
C ASP A 111 7.96 -18.89 -11.75
N ALA A 112 6.63 -18.76 -11.69
CA ALA A 112 5.85 -18.02 -12.68
C ALA A 112 6.23 -16.53 -12.71
N LYS A 113 6.45 -15.91 -11.53
CA LYS A 113 6.91 -14.52 -11.42
C LYS A 113 8.27 -14.32 -12.08
N LYS A 114 9.20 -15.25 -11.84
CA LYS A 114 10.54 -15.22 -12.46
C LYS A 114 10.45 -15.26 -13.98
N HIS A 115 9.69 -16.20 -14.53
CA HIS A 115 9.50 -16.31 -15.99
C HIS A 115 8.75 -15.09 -16.55
N PHE A 116 7.75 -14.58 -15.83
CA PHE A 116 7.03 -13.37 -16.20
C PHE A 116 7.97 -12.16 -16.30
N ASP A 117 8.84 -11.94 -15.31
CA ASP A 117 9.77 -10.82 -15.33
C ASP A 117 10.83 -10.96 -16.43
N GLN A 118 11.32 -12.17 -16.68
CA GLN A 118 12.23 -12.46 -17.80
C GLN A 118 11.58 -12.17 -19.16
N LEU A 119 10.32 -12.59 -19.33
CA LEU A 119 9.55 -12.33 -20.55
C LEU A 119 9.32 -10.84 -20.73
N LEU A 120 8.97 -10.13 -19.65
CA LEU A 120 8.75 -8.69 -19.66
C LEU A 120 10.00 -7.92 -20.12
N ILE A 121 11.15 -8.25 -19.56
CA ILE A 121 12.45 -7.67 -19.96
C ILE A 121 12.72 -7.96 -21.45
N SER A 122 12.50 -9.20 -21.88
CA SER A 122 12.69 -9.59 -23.28
C SER A 122 11.76 -8.82 -24.23
N MET A 123 10.52 -8.55 -23.84
CA MET A 123 9.56 -7.76 -24.61
C MET A 123 9.95 -6.28 -24.67
N LYS A 124 10.46 -5.70 -23.57
CA LYS A 124 11.00 -4.34 -23.56
C LYS A 124 12.18 -4.19 -24.52
N GLN A 125 13.09 -5.17 -24.52
CA GLN A 125 14.27 -5.15 -25.37
C GLN A 125 13.99 -5.44 -26.85
N LYS A 126 12.87 -6.10 -27.18
CA LYS A 126 12.57 -6.50 -28.57
C LYS A 126 12.13 -5.33 -29.46
N SER A 127 11.78 -4.16 -28.90
CA SER A 127 11.30 -3.01 -29.70
C SER A 127 11.66 -1.64 -29.12
N PRO A 128 12.95 -1.32 -28.89
CA PRO A 128 13.38 0.02 -28.47
C PRO A 128 13.12 1.08 -29.55
N GLU A 129 13.02 0.68 -30.83
CA GLU A 129 12.70 1.54 -31.98
C GLU A 129 11.29 2.16 -31.90
N LEU A 130 10.38 1.55 -31.13
CA LEU A 130 8.97 1.95 -31.05
C LEU A 130 8.68 2.96 -29.93
N GLU A 131 9.62 3.16 -29.01
CA GLU A 131 9.39 3.86 -27.74
C GLU A 131 10.00 5.24 -27.64
N ILE A 132 10.61 5.81 -28.70
CA ILE A 132 11.10 7.19 -28.64
C ILE A 132 9.89 8.14 -28.68
N PRO A 133 9.55 8.81 -27.56
CA PRO A 133 8.46 9.77 -27.50
C PRO A 133 8.81 11.05 -28.26
N GLU A 134 7.81 11.69 -28.85
CA GLU A 134 7.97 12.99 -29.53
C GLU A 134 7.97 14.12 -28.50
N GLY A 135 8.89 15.07 -28.62
CA GLY A 135 8.92 16.30 -27.83
C GLY A 135 9.42 16.17 -26.39
N ILE A 136 9.93 15.00 -25.99
CA ILE A 136 10.60 14.80 -24.68
C ILE A 136 11.94 14.07 -24.85
N PHE A 137 12.86 14.26 -23.90
CA PHE A 137 14.13 13.54 -23.88
C PHE A 137 13.91 12.07 -23.49
N TYR A 138 14.36 11.17 -24.35
CA TYR A 138 14.35 9.73 -24.16
C TYR A 138 15.71 9.26 -23.62
N ASN A 139 15.70 8.67 -22.43
CA ASN A 139 16.90 8.16 -21.75
C ASN A 139 16.95 6.63 -21.73
N GLY A 140 16.29 5.95 -22.68
CA GLY A 140 16.22 4.48 -22.74
C GLY A 140 17.43 3.82 -23.40
N ILE A 141 18.35 4.61 -23.95
CA ILE A 141 19.61 4.14 -24.53
C ILE A 141 20.74 4.45 -23.52
N PRO A 142 21.60 3.49 -23.16
CA PRO A 142 22.74 3.74 -22.28
C PRO A 142 23.61 4.90 -22.79
N ASP A 143 24.08 5.73 -21.86
CA ASP A 143 24.99 6.87 -22.10
C ASP A 143 24.50 7.91 -23.13
N THR A 144 23.21 7.86 -23.48
CA THR A 144 22.63 8.64 -24.59
C THR A 144 21.22 9.13 -24.27
N ASN A 145 21.03 10.45 -24.17
CA ASN A 145 19.72 11.07 -24.11
C ASN A 145 19.34 11.58 -25.50
N LEU A 146 18.23 11.08 -26.03
CA LEU A 146 17.76 11.35 -27.40
C LEU A 146 16.49 12.20 -27.36
N TYR A 147 16.49 13.34 -28.04
CA TYR A 147 15.32 14.17 -28.27
C TYR A 147 14.94 14.14 -29.75
N VAL A 148 13.64 13.98 -30.02
CA VAL A 148 13.08 13.97 -31.37
C VAL A 148 11.85 14.87 -31.39
N GLU A 149 11.81 15.84 -32.32
CA GLU A 149 10.66 16.74 -32.42
C GLU A 149 9.45 16.05 -33.07
N LYS A 150 9.67 15.32 -34.15
CA LYS A 150 8.61 14.60 -34.88
C LYS A 150 9.09 13.25 -35.37
N ARG A 151 8.21 12.26 -35.34
CA ARG A 151 8.48 10.91 -35.86
C ARG A 151 7.41 10.51 -36.86
N ASN A 152 7.85 9.82 -37.92
CA ASN A 152 6.94 9.14 -38.82
C ASN A 152 6.67 7.72 -38.34
N LEU A 153 5.46 7.47 -37.87
CA LEU A 153 5.02 6.16 -37.35
C LEU A 153 5.04 5.03 -38.39
N LYS A 154 4.98 5.34 -39.70
CA LYS A 154 4.96 4.33 -40.76
C LYS A 154 6.35 3.92 -41.24
N THR A 155 7.31 4.83 -41.20
CA THR A 155 8.64 4.61 -41.77
C THR A 155 9.75 4.56 -40.71
N GLY A 156 9.48 4.92 -39.46
CA GLY A 156 10.48 4.94 -38.39
C GLY A 156 11.48 6.11 -38.48
N HIS A 157 11.30 7.03 -39.44
CA HIS A 157 12.12 8.22 -39.56
C HIS A 157 11.83 9.22 -38.44
N LEU A 158 12.90 9.71 -37.84
CA LEU A 158 12.94 10.72 -36.78
C LEU A 158 13.41 12.04 -37.42
N TYR A 159 12.79 13.16 -37.05
CA TYR A 159 13.12 14.49 -37.56
C TYR A 159 13.49 15.43 -36.41
N ASN A 160 14.44 16.31 -36.69
CA ASN A 160 15.02 17.27 -35.75
C ASN A 160 15.46 16.57 -34.46
N ILE A 161 16.57 15.85 -34.60
CA ILE A 161 17.13 15.00 -33.56
C ILE A 161 18.22 15.76 -32.82
N MET A 162 18.16 15.70 -31.50
CA MET A 162 19.22 16.18 -30.63
C MET A 162 19.64 15.05 -29.69
N ILE A 163 20.92 14.72 -29.71
CA ILE A 163 21.50 13.63 -28.94
C ILE A 163 22.50 14.21 -27.97
N TYR A 164 22.34 13.94 -26.69
CA TYR A 164 23.34 14.19 -25.66
C TYR A 164 23.98 12.86 -25.28
N ARG A 165 25.29 12.74 -25.49
CA ARG A 165 26.06 11.61 -25.00
C ARG A 165 26.75 12.00 -23.70
N MET A 166 26.38 11.32 -22.63
CA MET A 166 26.97 11.48 -21.31
C MET A 166 27.75 10.21 -21.01
N THR A 167 29.03 10.21 -21.36
CA THR A 167 29.97 9.15 -20.96
C THR A 167 30.39 9.40 -19.50
N ASP A 168 30.86 8.39 -18.76
CA ASP A 168 31.28 8.48 -17.33
C ASP A 168 32.31 9.59 -17.02
N SER A 169 32.96 10.16 -18.04
CA SER A 169 33.84 11.32 -17.91
C SER A 169 33.13 12.61 -18.34
N TYR A 170 33.08 13.61 -17.45
CA TYR A 170 32.59 14.96 -17.74
C TYR A 170 33.30 15.62 -18.93
N GLU A 171 34.51 15.16 -19.24
CA GLU A 171 35.36 15.67 -20.32
C GLU A 171 35.01 15.08 -21.71
N ASP A 172 34.25 13.99 -21.77
CA ASP A 172 33.90 13.28 -23.02
C ASP A 172 32.39 13.44 -23.37
N GLN A 173 31.81 14.59 -23.03
CA GLN A 173 30.42 14.94 -23.38
C GLN A 173 30.33 15.41 -24.83
N ALA A 174 29.39 14.83 -25.58
CA ALA A 174 29.13 15.20 -26.97
C ALA A 174 27.66 15.53 -27.20
N ILE A 175 27.41 16.54 -28.03
CA ILE A 175 26.08 16.94 -28.49
C ILE A 175 26.03 16.70 -30.00
N ILE A 176 25.03 15.98 -30.47
CA ILE A 176 24.84 15.70 -31.89
C ILE A 176 23.47 16.25 -32.30
N LEU A 177 23.47 17.13 -33.28
CA LEU A 177 22.26 17.69 -33.90
C LEU A 177 22.14 17.10 -35.30
N ALA A 178 20.96 16.64 -35.68
CA ALA A 178 20.72 16.14 -37.03
C ALA A 178 19.29 16.48 -37.50
N ASP A 179 19.16 16.80 -38.79
CA ASP A 179 17.85 17.11 -39.40
C ASP A 179 16.95 15.88 -39.43
N SER A 180 17.54 14.71 -39.69
CA SER A 180 16.80 13.46 -39.70
C SER A 180 17.66 12.26 -39.31
N GLY A 181 17.00 11.18 -38.90
CA GLY A 181 17.66 9.96 -38.49
C GLY A 181 16.72 8.77 -38.42
N MET A 182 17.30 7.59 -38.30
CA MET A 182 16.58 6.34 -38.19
C MET A 182 17.37 5.41 -37.27
N LEU A 183 16.67 4.88 -36.27
CA LEU A 183 17.21 3.88 -35.36
C LEU A 183 16.82 2.50 -35.88
N GLN A 184 17.80 1.61 -36.01
CA GLN A 184 17.60 0.24 -36.48
C GLN A 184 18.40 -0.73 -35.60
N SER A 185 17.81 -1.84 -35.21
CA SER A 185 18.52 -2.93 -34.57
C SER A 185 19.26 -3.78 -35.61
N THR A 186 20.46 -4.23 -35.27
CA THR A 186 21.21 -5.19 -36.08
C THR A 186 20.47 -6.53 -36.13
N ALA A 187 20.64 -7.33 -37.20
CA ALA A 187 20.01 -8.64 -37.34
C ALA A 187 20.29 -9.59 -36.15
N GLU A 188 21.48 -9.46 -35.55
CA GLU A 188 21.92 -10.18 -34.34
C GLU A 188 21.37 -9.59 -33.02
N LYS A 189 20.69 -8.44 -33.07
CA LYS A 189 20.12 -7.69 -31.92
C LYS A 189 21.11 -7.24 -30.85
N LYS A 190 22.42 -7.25 -31.16
CA LYS A 190 23.51 -6.84 -30.24
C LYS A 190 23.91 -5.38 -30.36
N HIS A 191 23.54 -4.71 -31.44
CA HIS A 191 23.88 -3.31 -31.68
C HIS A 191 22.68 -2.54 -32.19
N LEU A 192 22.46 -1.35 -31.63
CA LEU A 192 21.54 -0.36 -32.17
C LEU A 192 22.32 0.55 -33.10
N ILE A 193 21.88 0.63 -34.34
CA ILE A 193 22.44 1.46 -35.39
C ILE A 193 21.57 2.71 -35.51
N LEU A 194 22.12 3.85 -35.14
CA LEU A 194 21.48 5.14 -35.35
C LEU A 194 22.12 5.80 -36.58
N ASN A 195 21.37 5.79 -37.68
CA ASN A 195 21.72 6.51 -38.90
C ASN A 195 21.23 7.94 -38.78
N LEU A 196 22.14 8.90 -38.93
CA LEU A 196 21.85 10.33 -38.90
C LEU A 196 22.18 10.94 -40.26
N TRP A 197 21.35 11.88 -40.71
CA TRP A 197 21.54 12.62 -41.95
C TRP A 197 21.53 14.11 -41.68
N ASN A 198 22.48 14.81 -42.31
CA ASN A 198 22.70 16.26 -42.24
C ASN A 198 22.71 16.77 -40.80
N GLY A 199 23.89 16.76 -40.19
CA GLY A 199 24.03 17.12 -38.79
C GLY A 199 25.39 17.69 -38.41
N GLU A 200 25.46 18.16 -37.17
CA GLU A 200 26.67 18.65 -36.54
C GLU A 200 26.93 17.86 -35.25
N TRP A 201 28.17 17.42 -35.08
CA TRP A 201 28.67 16.83 -33.86
C TRP A 201 29.56 17.84 -33.16
N PHE A 202 29.25 18.11 -31.91
CA PHE A 202 30.01 18.98 -31.02
C PHE A 202 30.56 18.17 -29.86
N GLU A 203 31.86 18.30 -29.59
CA GLU A 203 32.53 17.61 -28.49
C GLU A 203 33.58 18.53 -27.87
N ASN A 204 33.66 18.55 -26.55
CA ASN A 204 34.71 19.28 -25.85
C ASN A 204 36.02 18.50 -25.95
N MET A 205 37.13 19.18 -26.26
CA MET A 205 38.44 18.55 -26.25
C MET A 205 39.04 18.61 -24.86
N ARG A 206 39.72 17.54 -24.44
CA ARG A 206 40.45 17.50 -23.16
C ARG A 206 41.39 18.69 -23.07
N SER A 207 41.18 19.56 -22.09
CA SER A 207 42.13 20.60 -21.74
C SER A 207 43.29 19.93 -21.01
N GLN A 208 44.31 19.50 -21.77
CA GLN A 208 45.59 19.20 -21.17
C GLN A 208 46.08 20.48 -20.48
N GLU A 209 46.40 20.37 -19.19
CA GLU A 209 46.83 21.46 -18.31
C GLU A 209 47.98 22.27 -18.92
N LEU A 210 47.66 23.24 -19.78
CA LEU A 210 48.61 24.24 -20.21
C LEU A 210 47.88 25.56 -20.47
N SER A 211 48.11 26.48 -19.55
CA SER A 211 47.92 27.93 -19.67
C SER A 211 46.48 28.46 -19.81
N SER A 212 46.02 29.01 -18.68
CA SER A 212 45.06 30.11 -18.50
C SER A 212 44.60 30.85 -19.77
N SER A 213 43.65 30.26 -20.50
CA SER A 213 42.80 30.98 -21.45
C SER A 213 41.38 30.43 -21.37
N ALA A 214 40.41 31.34 -21.27
CA ALA A 214 39.01 31.07 -20.92
C ALA A 214 38.18 30.38 -22.02
N SER A 215 38.82 29.67 -22.95
CA SER A 215 38.17 28.98 -24.06
C SER A 215 38.50 27.49 -24.02
N VAL A 216 37.55 26.68 -23.59
CA VAL A 216 37.64 25.22 -23.73
C VAL A 216 37.70 24.92 -25.22
N PRO A 217 38.78 24.31 -25.74
CA PRO A 217 38.86 23.94 -27.14
C PRO A 217 37.75 22.94 -27.44
N TYR A 218 37.01 23.16 -28.52
CA TYR A 218 35.93 22.27 -28.96
C TYR A 218 36.20 21.77 -30.37
N ARG A 219 35.71 20.57 -30.65
CA ARG A 219 35.69 19.99 -31.98
C ARG A 219 34.27 20.03 -32.52
N ARG A 220 34.10 20.65 -33.68
CA ARG A 220 32.86 20.59 -34.46
C ARG A 220 33.09 19.79 -35.73
N GLU A 221 32.28 18.77 -35.97
CA GLU A 221 32.27 17.96 -37.17
C GLU A 221 30.90 18.05 -37.84
N SER A 222 30.85 18.62 -39.04
CA SER A 222 29.64 18.65 -39.86
C SER A 222 29.62 17.42 -40.78
N PHE A 223 28.51 16.69 -40.82
CA PHE A 223 28.39 15.44 -41.58
C PHE A 223 27.12 15.39 -42.43
N VAL A 224 27.22 14.80 -43.63
CA VAL A 224 26.06 14.52 -44.49
C VAL A 224 25.36 13.24 -44.06
N HIS A 225 26.14 12.21 -43.70
CA HIS A 225 25.63 10.97 -43.16
C HIS A 225 26.58 10.45 -42.09
N LYS A 226 26.04 10.07 -40.93
CA LYS A 226 26.81 9.50 -39.83
C LYS A 226 26.08 8.30 -39.27
N LYS A 227 26.81 7.20 -39.16
CA LYS A 227 26.31 5.95 -38.58
C LYS A 227 26.90 5.80 -37.19
N LEU A 228 26.03 5.79 -36.18
CA LEU A 228 26.39 5.51 -34.81
C LEU A 228 26.02 4.07 -34.49
N ILE A 229 26.97 3.33 -33.94
CA ILE A 229 26.75 1.98 -33.43
C ILE A 229 26.78 2.11 -31.92
N ILE A 230 25.66 1.79 -31.30
CA ILE A 230 25.50 1.75 -29.86
C ILE A 230 25.46 0.29 -29.47
N ASP A 231 26.41 -0.13 -28.64
CA ASP A 231 26.49 -1.50 -28.17
C ASP A 231 25.31 -1.77 -27.23
N PHE A 232 24.43 -2.67 -27.65
CA PHE A 232 23.32 -3.17 -26.85
C PHE A 232 23.80 -4.48 -26.21
N ASN A 233 24.69 -4.36 -25.23
CA ASN A 233 25.43 -5.48 -24.67
C ASN A 233 24.55 -6.49 -23.92
N GLU A 234 24.93 -7.77 -24.00
CA GLU A 234 24.38 -8.89 -23.20
C GLU A 234 24.51 -8.68 -21.68
N ASP A 235 25.37 -7.76 -21.23
CA ASP A 235 25.49 -7.34 -19.82
C ASP A 235 24.18 -6.75 -19.26
N PHE A 236 23.36 -6.12 -20.10
CA PHE A 236 22.04 -5.66 -19.68
C PHE A 236 21.11 -6.84 -19.34
N ASN A 237 21.24 -7.97 -20.05
CA ASN A 237 20.50 -9.20 -19.75
C ASN A 237 20.98 -9.83 -18.44
N LEU A 238 22.30 -9.91 -18.23
CA LEU A 238 22.86 -10.46 -17.00
C LEU A 238 22.53 -9.61 -15.76
N THR A 239 22.61 -8.28 -15.87
CA THR A 239 22.27 -7.34 -14.78
C THR A 239 20.77 -7.40 -14.47
N SER A 240 19.92 -7.44 -15.50
CA SER A 240 18.48 -7.57 -15.31
C SER A 240 18.11 -8.92 -14.70
N MET A 241 18.78 -10.01 -15.10
CA MET A 241 18.59 -11.34 -14.52
C MET A 241 19.10 -11.44 -13.08
N ALA A 242 20.19 -10.76 -12.73
CA ALA A 242 20.66 -10.64 -11.36
C ALA A 242 19.63 -9.92 -10.48
N GLY A 243 19.05 -8.82 -10.97
CA GLY A 243 17.96 -8.12 -10.28
C GLY A 243 16.71 -8.97 -10.05
N ILE A 244 16.35 -9.85 -11.00
CA ILE A 244 15.25 -10.82 -10.83
C ILE A 244 15.59 -11.87 -9.76
N ALA A 245 16.85 -12.33 -9.74
CA ALA A 245 17.32 -13.31 -8.76
C ALA A 245 17.36 -12.73 -7.34
N ASP A 246 17.61 -11.44 -7.17
CA ASP A 246 17.58 -10.77 -5.87
C ASP A 246 16.17 -10.45 -5.37
N ASP A 247 15.17 -10.35 -6.25
CA ASP A 247 13.79 -10.06 -5.86
C ASP A 247 13.21 -11.18 -4.96
N ALA A 248 12.88 -10.82 -3.72
CA ALA A 248 12.30 -11.73 -2.75
C ALA A 248 10.99 -12.40 -3.23
N ARG A 249 10.26 -11.78 -4.16
CA ARG A 249 8.98 -12.29 -4.69
C ARG A 249 9.15 -13.49 -5.62
N THR A 250 10.33 -13.69 -6.20
CA THR A 250 10.64 -14.79 -7.14
C THR A 250 11.17 -16.04 -6.44
N LYS A 251 11.28 -16.00 -5.11
CA LYS A 251 11.90 -17.05 -4.29
C LYS A 251 10.86 -17.86 -3.53
N SER A 252 11.20 -19.09 -3.17
CA SER A 252 10.45 -19.91 -2.19
C SER A 252 10.81 -19.51 -0.75
N ILE A 253 10.05 -19.94 0.25
CA ILE A 253 10.34 -19.60 1.67
C ILE A 253 11.73 -20.10 2.07
N ALA A 254 12.10 -21.33 1.67
CA ALA A 254 13.41 -21.89 1.97
C ALA A 254 14.56 -21.05 1.38
N LYS A 255 14.40 -20.58 0.14
CA LYS A 255 15.37 -19.67 -0.50
C LYS A 255 15.39 -18.30 0.19
N ILE A 256 14.23 -17.76 0.57
CA ILE A 256 14.14 -16.49 1.30
C ILE A 256 14.90 -16.56 2.62
N HIS A 257 14.78 -17.64 3.39
CA HIS A 257 15.51 -17.82 4.65
C HIS A 257 17.02 -17.88 4.43
N HIS A 258 17.47 -18.71 3.48
CA HIS A 258 18.89 -18.82 3.16
C HIS A 258 19.50 -17.50 2.69
N ASP A 259 18.78 -16.77 1.82
CA ASP A 259 19.24 -15.49 1.30
C ASP A 259 19.23 -14.42 2.38
N LYS A 260 18.21 -14.41 3.24
CA LYS A 260 18.15 -13.51 4.39
C LYS A 260 19.32 -13.73 5.35
N ASP A 261 19.66 -14.97 5.69
CA ASP A 261 20.80 -15.28 6.56
C ASP A 261 22.11 -14.81 5.93
N SER A 262 22.26 -15.02 4.61
CA SER A 262 23.42 -14.55 3.86
C SER A 262 23.52 -13.03 3.85
N LEU A 263 22.39 -12.33 3.64
CA LEU A 263 22.31 -10.87 3.66
C LEU A 263 22.65 -10.32 5.04
N ILE A 264 22.06 -10.87 6.11
CA ILE A 264 22.36 -10.46 7.49
C ILE A 264 23.85 -10.63 7.78
N HIS A 265 24.44 -11.78 7.43
CA HIS A 265 25.87 -12.01 7.63
C HIS A 265 26.75 -10.99 6.89
N VAL A 266 26.40 -10.65 5.64
CA VAL A 266 27.12 -9.64 4.86
C VAL A 266 26.99 -8.26 5.49
N TYR A 267 25.78 -7.82 5.84
CA TYR A 267 25.55 -6.49 6.40
C TYR A 267 26.06 -6.34 7.83
N ASP A 268 26.06 -7.40 8.63
CA ASP A 268 26.73 -7.44 9.93
C ASP A 268 28.25 -7.28 9.78
N SER A 269 28.85 -7.92 8.78
CA SER A 269 30.27 -7.75 8.47
C SER A 269 30.57 -6.31 8.03
N VAL A 270 29.75 -5.73 7.15
CA VAL A 270 29.87 -4.33 6.71
C VAL A 270 29.74 -3.37 7.90
N GLY A 271 28.75 -3.59 8.78
CA GLY A 271 28.55 -2.80 9.99
C GLY A 271 29.76 -2.86 10.93
N ASN A 272 30.36 -4.04 11.12
CA ASN A 272 31.59 -4.19 11.91
C ASN A 272 32.78 -3.44 11.29
N VAL A 273 32.92 -3.46 9.97
CA VAL A 273 33.96 -2.70 9.26
C VAL A 273 33.75 -1.20 9.45
N TYR A 274 32.52 -0.70 9.24
CA TYR A 274 32.18 0.71 9.43
C TYR A 274 32.36 1.16 10.88
N TYR A 275 32.03 0.31 11.85
CA TYR A 275 32.27 0.59 13.27
C TYR A 275 33.77 0.76 13.56
N ARG A 276 34.62 -0.16 13.06
CA ARG A 276 36.07 -0.09 13.25
C ARG A 276 36.68 1.13 12.57
N ASP A 277 36.20 1.47 11.37
CA ASP A 277 36.63 2.67 10.67
C ASP A 277 36.21 3.95 11.43
N ALA A 278 34.97 4.02 11.92
CA ALA A 278 34.50 5.15 12.72
C ALA A 278 35.34 5.34 14.01
N GLN A 279 35.74 4.25 14.66
CA GLN A 279 36.64 4.29 15.82
C GLN A 279 38.05 4.81 15.49
N GLN A 280 38.52 4.63 14.27
CA GLN A 280 39.86 5.06 13.85
C GLN A 280 39.86 6.47 13.26
N SER A 281 38.82 6.80 12.50
CA SER A 281 38.75 8.00 11.67
C SER A 281 38.01 9.15 12.39
N ILE A 282 36.81 8.89 12.94
CA ILE A 282 35.94 9.91 13.55
C ILE A 282 36.22 10.07 15.05
N TYR A 283 36.40 8.94 15.75
CA TYR A 283 36.62 8.91 17.19
C TYR A 283 37.98 8.29 17.56
N PRO A 284 39.10 8.81 17.03
CA PRO A 284 40.41 8.24 17.30
C PRO A 284 40.71 8.26 18.80
N ILE A 285 40.76 7.08 19.41
CA ILE A 285 41.21 6.95 20.79
C ILE A 285 42.73 7.11 20.80
N LEU A 286 43.20 8.27 21.23
CA LEU A 286 44.63 8.53 21.43
C LEU A 286 45.18 7.53 22.47
N LYS A 287 46.06 6.62 22.04
CA LYS A 287 46.78 5.71 22.94
C LYS A 287 47.83 6.49 23.72
N LEU A 288 47.43 7.09 24.83
CA LEU A 288 48.32 7.77 25.76
C LEU A 288 49.05 6.76 26.66
N LYS A 289 50.27 7.10 27.09
CA LYS A 289 50.96 6.33 28.14
C LYS A 289 50.14 6.43 29.43
N LYS A 290 50.14 5.37 30.24
CA LYS A 290 49.34 5.27 31.48
C LYS A 290 49.48 6.48 32.43
N LYS A 291 50.68 7.07 32.49
CA LYS A 291 50.96 8.29 33.28
C LYS A 291 50.27 9.54 32.71
N ASP A 292 50.25 9.70 31.39
CA ASP A 292 49.70 10.87 30.71
C ASP A 292 48.16 10.79 30.64
N MET A 293 47.63 9.58 30.52
CA MET A 293 46.19 9.32 30.59
C MET A 293 45.61 9.69 31.95
N ASN A 294 46.28 9.31 33.05
CA ASN A 294 45.84 9.68 34.40
C ASN A 294 45.87 11.20 34.62
N LYS A 295 46.86 11.91 34.04
CA LYS A 295 46.92 13.38 34.08
C LYS A 295 45.79 14.01 33.25
N ALA A 296 45.52 13.50 32.06
CA ALA A 296 44.45 13.99 31.20
C ALA A 296 43.07 13.81 31.85
N ILE A 297 42.81 12.66 32.49
CA ILE A 297 41.57 12.40 33.23
C ILE A 297 41.42 13.38 34.41
N MET A 298 42.50 13.63 35.17
CA MET A 298 42.50 14.61 36.25
C MET A 298 42.20 16.03 35.73
N LEU A 299 42.81 16.44 34.62
CA LEU A 299 42.57 17.74 33.99
C LEU A 299 41.12 17.87 33.46
N ALA A 300 40.59 16.84 32.82
CA ALA A 300 39.22 16.82 32.30
C ALA A 300 38.17 16.80 33.43
N SER A 301 38.49 16.19 34.58
CA SER A 301 37.61 16.19 35.76
C SER A 301 37.57 17.54 36.48
N THR A 302 38.51 18.44 36.18
CA THR A 302 38.55 19.78 36.76
C THR A 302 37.63 20.70 35.95
N LYS A 303 36.59 21.26 36.56
CA LYS A 303 35.56 22.13 35.93
C LYS A 303 36.10 23.40 35.23
N ASN A 304 37.39 23.69 35.33
CA ASN A 304 38.03 24.92 34.83
C ASN A 304 38.63 24.78 33.41
N TYR A 305 38.45 23.66 32.73
CA TYR A 305 38.96 23.49 31.36
C TYR A 305 37.98 24.10 30.34
N ASN A 306 38.14 25.39 30.01
CA ASN A 306 37.33 26.08 29.00
C ASN A 306 38.08 26.16 27.65
N LEU A 307 37.63 25.36 26.68
CA LEU A 307 38.18 25.30 25.31
C LEU A 307 38.05 26.64 24.56
N ASP A 308 36.97 27.40 24.79
CA ASP A 308 36.72 28.68 24.13
C ASP A 308 37.75 29.74 24.57
N SER A 309 38.20 29.66 25.82
CA SER A 309 39.27 30.54 26.32
C SER A 309 40.62 30.25 25.67
N ILE A 310 40.90 29.01 25.29
CA ILE A 310 42.13 28.64 24.58
C ILE A 310 42.03 29.11 23.13
N TYR A 311 40.88 28.88 22.49
CA TYR A 311 40.64 29.29 21.11
C TYR A 311 40.71 30.82 20.91
N THR A 312 40.14 31.60 21.83
CA THR A 312 40.14 33.07 21.77
C THR A 312 41.54 33.69 21.96
N LYS A 313 42.46 32.98 22.62
CA LYS A 313 43.86 33.40 22.82
C LYS A 313 44.75 33.18 21.58
N LEU A 314 44.27 32.45 20.57
CA LEU A 314 45.02 32.18 19.34
C LEU A 314 45.09 33.40 18.42
N ARG A 315 46.11 33.45 17.56
CA ARG A 315 46.23 34.51 16.54
C ARG A 315 45.08 34.40 15.52
N PRO A 316 44.66 35.52 14.89
CA PRO A 316 43.58 35.48 13.89
C PRO A 316 43.81 34.49 12.74
N GLU A 317 45.04 34.38 12.24
CA GLU A 317 45.43 33.42 11.19
C GLU A 317 45.27 31.96 11.65
N GLU A 318 45.73 31.64 12.86
CA GLU A 318 45.61 30.30 13.44
C GLU A 318 44.14 29.91 13.65
N ARG A 319 43.29 30.87 14.03
CA ARG A 319 41.85 30.67 14.15
C ARG A 319 41.21 30.34 12.80
N SER A 320 41.55 31.09 11.75
CA SER A 320 41.02 30.83 10.39
C SER A 320 41.43 29.45 9.89
N GLN A 321 42.71 29.08 10.05
CA GLN A 321 43.21 27.77 9.65
C GLN A 321 42.54 26.61 10.40
N ILE A 322 42.30 26.76 11.70
CA ILE A 322 41.58 25.74 12.48
C ILE A 322 40.13 25.62 12.01
N ILE A 323 39.43 26.74 11.76
CA ILE A 323 38.06 26.70 11.24
C ILE A 323 38.02 26.01 9.88
N GLU A 324 38.87 26.41 8.93
CA GLU A 324 38.89 25.83 7.58
C GLU A 324 39.18 24.33 7.62
N ARG A 325 40.18 23.90 8.40
CA ARG A 325 40.48 22.48 8.57
C ARG A 325 39.33 21.72 9.21
N THR A 326 38.68 22.30 10.23
CA THR A 326 37.55 21.67 10.91
C THR A 326 36.35 21.56 9.98
N LEU A 327 36.07 22.61 9.19
CA LEU A 327 35.01 22.63 8.20
C LEU A 327 35.24 21.55 7.14
N MET A 328 36.44 21.49 6.56
CA MET A 328 36.81 20.46 5.57
C MET A 328 36.66 19.04 6.13
N ASN A 329 37.21 18.78 7.32
CA ASN A 329 37.10 17.47 7.97
C ASN A 329 35.64 17.09 8.28
N THR A 330 34.84 18.04 8.76
CA THR A 330 33.43 17.82 9.08
C THR A 330 32.64 17.52 7.81
N GLN A 331 32.87 18.26 6.73
CA GLN A 331 32.17 18.06 5.47
C GLN A 331 32.54 16.75 4.79
N GLN A 332 33.81 16.34 4.88
CA GLN A 332 34.26 15.01 4.45
C GLN A 332 33.60 13.90 5.29
N THR A 333 33.52 14.08 6.61
CA THR A 333 32.87 13.11 7.51
C THR A 333 31.39 12.98 7.23
N ILE A 334 30.68 14.08 7.00
CA ILE A 334 29.26 14.06 6.61
C ILE A 334 29.08 13.27 5.31
N SER A 335 29.89 13.58 4.29
CA SER A 335 29.80 12.90 2.98
C SER A 335 30.07 11.39 3.09
N ASP A 336 31.05 10.99 3.91
CA ASP A 336 31.35 9.58 4.19
C ASP A 336 30.23 8.87 4.97
N LEU A 337 29.67 9.52 5.98
CA LEU A 337 28.54 8.99 6.74
C LEU A 337 27.27 8.88 5.89
N ASP A 338 27.01 9.84 4.99
CA ASP A 338 25.89 9.80 4.06
C ASP A 338 26.04 8.63 3.08
N PHE A 339 27.24 8.39 2.55
CA PHE A 339 27.52 7.24 1.69
C PHE A 339 27.32 5.92 2.43
N LYS A 340 27.85 5.79 3.66
CA LYS A 340 27.66 4.60 4.49
C LYS A 340 26.19 4.36 4.84
N SER A 341 25.46 5.43 5.18
CA SER A 341 24.02 5.41 5.45
C SER A 341 23.23 4.90 4.25
N MET A 342 23.58 5.34 3.04
CA MET A 342 22.96 4.86 1.80
C MET A 342 23.13 3.34 1.64
N ILE A 343 24.36 2.82 1.77
CA ILE A 343 24.65 1.39 1.65
C ILE A 343 23.91 0.56 2.72
N THR A 344 23.92 1.00 3.98
CA THR A 344 23.21 0.29 5.05
C THR A 344 21.69 0.33 4.89
N SER A 345 21.15 1.46 4.44
CA SER A 345 19.71 1.64 4.23
C SER A 345 19.18 0.75 3.09
N ASP A 346 19.95 0.61 2.01
CA ASP A 346 19.63 -0.29 0.90
C ASP A 346 19.66 -1.76 1.35
N GLY A 347 20.62 -2.13 2.19
CA GLY A 347 20.69 -3.45 2.82
C GLY A 347 19.50 -3.77 3.71
N ASP A 348 19.18 -2.86 4.62
CA ASP A 348 18.02 -3.00 5.51
C ASP A 348 16.72 -3.12 4.70
N LYS A 349 16.59 -2.34 3.63
CA LYS A 349 15.44 -2.42 2.72
C LYS A 349 15.35 -3.79 2.05
N LEU A 350 16.48 -4.36 1.60
CA LEU A 350 16.51 -5.67 0.98
C LEU A 350 16.09 -6.76 1.99
N ILE A 351 16.60 -6.73 3.22
CA ILE A 351 16.20 -7.65 4.29
C ILE A 351 14.71 -7.50 4.60
N ARG A 352 14.20 -6.26 4.73
CA ARG A 352 12.77 -6.00 4.92
C ARG A 352 11.91 -6.56 3.79
N MET A 353 12.33 -6.46 2.53
CA MET A 353 11.59 -7.04 1.40
C MET A 353 11.46 -8.56 1.52
N HIS A 354 12.51 -9.25 1.98
CA HIS A 354 12.51 -10.70 2.20
C HIS A 354 11.51 -11.10 3.30
N ASP A 355 11.52 -10.38 4.43
CA ASP A 355 10.57 -10.60 5.53
C ASP A 355 9.12 -10.34 5.12
N ILE A 356 8.88 -9.26 4.37
CA ILE A 356 7.55 -8.93 3.83
C ILE A 356 7.06 -10.04 2.91
N ALA A 357 7.93 -10.53 2.01
CA ALA A 357 7.58 -11.58 1.05
C ALA A 357 7.25 -12.89 1.75
N GLU A 358 7.99 -13.26 2.79
CA GLU A 358 7.69 -14.44 3.61
C GLU A 358 6.32 -14.32 4.29
N ILE A 359 6.09 -13.23 5.04
CA ILE A 359 4.82 -13.03 5.76
C ILE A 359 3.64 -13.00 4.80
N ASN A 360 3.81 -12.40 3.62
CA ASN A 360 2.76 -12.34 2.61
C ASN A 360 2.27 -13.74 2.19
N LYS A 361 3.18 -14.72 2.08
CA LYS A 361 2.85 -16.09 1.67
C LYS A 361 1.90 -16.78 2.64
N TYR A 362 2.13 -16.59 3.93
CA TYR A 362 1.26 -17.12 4.97
C TYR A 362 -0.07 -16.35 5.03
N LEU A 363 -0.02 -15.02 4.97
CA LEU A 363 -1.21 -14.18 5.12
C LEU A 363 -2.22 -14.36 3.99
N LEU A 364 -1.77 -14.50 2.74
CA LEU A 364 -2.69 -14.65 1.62
C LEU A 364 -3.41 -16.02 1.65
N ALA A 365 -2.73 -17.09 2.12
CA ALA A 365 -3.38 -18.38 2.38
C ALA A 365 -4.40 -18.27 3.55
N LEU A 366 -4.04 -17.56 4.62
CA LEU A 366 -4.95 -17.28 5.74
C LEU A 366 -6.17 -16.45 5.31
N THR A 367 -6.00 -15.55 4.35
CA THR A 367 -7.08 -14.69 3.84
C THR A 367 -8.23 -15.51 3.25
N CYS A 368 -7.96 -16.66 2.62
CA CYS A 368 -9.00 -17.58 2.16
C CYS A 368 -9.96 -17.99 3.30
N LEU A 369 -9.42 -18.30 4.48
CA LEU A 369 -10.20 -18.69 5.65
C LEU A 369 -10.97 -17.49 6.21
N ILE A 370 -10.30 -16.34 6.35
CA ILE A 370 -10.93 -15.10 6.86
C ILE A 370 -12.12 -14.73 5.98
N PHE A 371 -11.95 -14.73 4.66
CA PHE A 371 -12.99 -14.37 3.71
C PHE A 371 -14.14 -15.36 3.70
N PHE A 372 -13.89 -16.65 3.89
CA PHE A 372 -14.96 -17.63 4.10
C PHE A 372 -15.81 -17.31 5.34
N PHE A 373 -15.16 -17.02 6.48
CA PHE A 373 -15.86 -16.68 7.73
C PHE A 373 -16.52 -15.30 7.72
N ILE A 374 -16.25 -14.45 6.74
CA ILE A 374 -17.02 -13.24 6.48
C ILE A 374 -18.17 -13.56 5.52
N GLY A 375 -17.88 -14.22 4.40
CA GLY A 375 -18.84 -14.47 3.32
C GLY A 375 -19.98 -15.40 3.71
N ALA A 376 -19.68 -16.56 4.32
CA ALA A 376 -20.68 -17.57 4.64
C ALA A 376 -21.75 -17.09 5.65
N PRO A 377 -21.40 -16.52 6.81
CA PRO A 377 -22.41 -16.04 7.74
C PRO A 377 -23.12 -14.77 7.25
N LEU A 378 -22.47 -13.93 6.46
CA LEU A 378 -23.09 -12.73 5.91
C LEU A 378 -24.11 -13.09 4.81
N GLY A 379 -23.79 -14.05 3.94
CA GLY A 379 -24.73 -14.64 2.99
C GLY A 379 -25.95 -15.26 3.69
N ALA A 380 -25.73 -16.00 4.78
CA ALA A 380 -26.79 -16.58 5.60
C ALA A 380 -27.76 -15.55 6.24
N ILE A 381 -27.29 -14.32 6.51
CA ILE A 381 -28.09 -13.24 7.09
C ILE A 381 -28.96 -12.55 6.02
N ILE A 382 -28.46 -12.43 4.79
CA ILE A 382 -29.12 -11.69 3.71
C ILE A 382 -30.18 -12.58 3.05
N ARG A 383 -31.35 -12.66 3.69
CA ARG A 383 -32.48 -13.52 3.25
C ARG A 383 -33.30 -12.94 2.08
N LYS A 384 -33.16 -11.64 1.77
CA LYS A 384 -33.92 -10.93 0.73
C LYS A 384 -33.03 -9.87 0.07
N GLY A 385 -32.85 -9.94 -1.26
CA GLY A 385 -32.03 -8.96 -1.99
C GLY A 385 -31.66 -9.30 -3.44
N GLY A 386 -32.08 -10.45 -3.98
CA GLY A 386 -31.63 -10.93 -5.29
C GLY A 386 -30.11 -11.19 -5.35
N LEU A 387 -29.62 -11.72 -6.47
CA LEU A 387 -28.21 -12.09 -6.63
C LEU A 387 -27.23 -10.90 -6.51
N GLY A 388 -27.70 -9.65 -6.64
CA GLY A 388 -26.84 -8.46 -6.68
C GLY A 388 -26.33 -7.96 -5.32
N VAL A 389 -27.16 -8.00 -4.27
CA VAL A 389 -26.78 -7.52 -2.92
C VAL A 389 -25.58 -8.30 -2.35
N PRO A 390 -25.55 -9.64 -2.43
CA PRO A 390 -24.38 -10.46 -2.14
C PRO A 390 -23.07 -9.94 -2.75
N ILE A 391 -23.11 -9.62 -4.05
CA ILE A 391 -21.93 -9.20 -4.81
C ILE A 391 -21.45 -7.83 -4.32
N ILE A 392 -22.35 -6.85 -4.14
CA ILE A 392 -21.99 -5.51 -3.66
C ILE A 392 -21.26 -5.57 -2.31
N ILE A 393 -21.76 -6.38 -1.37
CA ILE A 393 -21.13 -6.47 -0.05
C ILE A 393 -19.77 -7.18 -0.13
N SER A 394 -19.64 -8.22 -0.96
CA SER A 394 -18.34 -8.87 -1.18
C SER A 394 -17.29 -7.89 -1.74
N VAL A 395 -17.69 -7.03 -2.67
CA VAL A 395 -16.83 -5.99 -3.25
C VAL A 395 -16.44 -4.97 -2.18
N LEU A 396 -17.37 -4.54 -1.32
CA LEU A 396 -17.08 -3.62 -0.22
C LEU A 396 -16.07 -4.21 0.76
N VAL A 397 -16.29 -5.47 1.20
CA VAL A 397 -15.36 -6.18 2.09
C VAL A 397 -13.98 -6.31 1.45
N PHE A 398 -13.94 -6.63 0.15
CA PHE A 398 -12.69 -6.72 -0.59
C PHE A 398 -11.97 -5.37 -0.71
N ILE A 399 -12.68 -4.27 -0.98
CA ILE A 399 -12.10 -2.93 -1.04
C ILE A 399 -11.47 -2.57 0.31
N ILE A 400 -12.16 -2.84 1.43
CA ILE A 400 -11.60 -2.63 2.77
C ILE A 400 -10.32 -3.46 2.95
N TYR A 401 -10.37 -4.76 2.65
CA TYR A 401 -9.19 -5.62 2.70
C TYR A 401 -8.03 -5.07 1.87
N TYR A 402 -8.30 -4.66 0.63
CA TYR A 402 -7.29 -4.19 -0.33
C TYR A 402 -6.64 -2.89 0.14
N ILE A 403 -7.44 -1.93 0.63
CA ILE A 403 -6.93 -0.67 1.19
C ILE A 403 -6.04 -0.94 2.39
N LEU A 404 -6.49 -1.75 3.34
CA LEU A 404 -5.75 -2.08 4.55
C LEU A 404 -4.45 -2.82 4.23
N ASN A 405 -4.51 -3.84 3.37
CA ASN A 405 -3.35 -4.63 2.96
C ASN A 405 -2.31 -3.78 2.21
N ASN A 406 -2.74 -2.91 1.29
CA ASN A 406 -1.83 -2.07 0.52
C ASN A 406 -1.23 -0.93 1.35
N THR A 407 -2.02 -0.34 2.25
CA THR A 407 -1.51 0.68 3.17
C THR A 407 -0.42 0.06 4.06
N GLY A 408 -0.72 -1.10 4.65
CA GLY A 408 0.24 -1.85 5.45
C GLY A 408 1.51 -2.24 4.67
N TYR A 409 1.35 -2.73 3.43
CA TYR A 409 2.47 -3.05 2.55
C TYR A 409 3.36 -1.82 2.25
N ARG A 410 2.75 -0.67 1.93
CA ARG A 410 3.48 0.57 1.62
C ARG A 410 4.28 1.09 2.82
N MET A 411 3.63 1.18 4.00
CA MET A 411 4.28 1.66 5.22
C MET A 411 5.44 0.76 5.67
N THR A 412 5.26 -0.56 5.58
CA THR A 412 6.36 -1.50 5.92
C THR A 412 7.48 -1.46 4.90
N ARG A 413 7.18 -1.32 3.60
CA ARG A 413 8.18 -1.20 2.55
C ARG A 413 9.08 0.03 2.73
N GLN A 414 8.51 1.13 3.20
CA GLN A 414 9.23 2.38 3.48
C GLN A 414 10.04 2.31 4.78
N GLY A 415 9.73 1.37 5.68
CA GLY A 415 10.41 1.23 6.96
C GLY A 415 9.77 2.05 8.08
N ASP A 416 8.63 2.71 7.83
CA ASP A 416 7.92 3.52 8.83
C ASP A 416 7.27 2.67 9.91
N TRP A 417 6.74 1.51 9.52
CA TRP A 417 6.04 0.58 10.42
C TRP A 417 6.76 -0.77 10.52
N ALA A 418 6.70 -1.35 11.73
CA ALA A 418 7.16 -2.72 11.95
C ALA A 418 6.44 -3.71 11.02
N ILE A 419 7.19 -4.71 10.54
CA ILE A 419 6.75 -5.63 9.48
C ILE A 419 5.50 -6.41 9.87
N TRP A 420 5.52 -7.00 11.08
CA TRP A 420 4.39 -7.75 11.63
C TRP A 420 3.14 -6.90 11.80
N PHE A 421 3.30 -5.63 12.21
CA PHE A 421 2.19 -4.71 12.39
C PHE A 421 1.59 -4.29 11.05
N GLY A 422 2.42 -3.84 10.10
CA GLY A 422 1.94 -3.37 8.80
C GLY A 422 1.32 -4.47 7.95
N ARG A 423 1.97 -5.64 7.83
CA ARG A 423 1.38 -6.78 7.10
C ARG A 423 0.22 -7.41 7.85
N GLY A 424 0.27 -7.45 9.18
CA GLY A 424 -0.79 -8.00 10.03
C GLY A 424 -2.02 -7.12 10.19
N LEU A 425 -2.00 -5.87 9.74
CA LEU A 425 -3.09 -4.90 9.92
C LEU A 425 -4.43 -5.38 9.36
N SER A 426 -4.42 -5.93 8.15
CA SER A 426 -5.65 -6.43 7.50
C SER A 426 -6.26 -7.61 8.27
N PRO A 427 -5.53 -8.70 8.56
CA PRO A 427 -6.01 -9.76 9.45
C PRO A 427 -6.45 -9.29 10.84
N ALA A 428 -5.72 -8.34 11.45
CA ALA A 428 -6.01 -7.83 12.78
C ALA A 428 -7.40 -7.17 12.87
N ILE A 429 -7.87 -6.56 11.76
CA ILE A 429 -9.21 -5.96 11.67
C ILE A 429 -10.24 -7.01 11.23
N LEU A 430 -9.92 -7.80 10.20
CA LEU A 430 -10.89 -8.70 9.59
C LEU A 430 -11.18 -9.95 10.42
N ILE A 431 -10.23 -10.47 11.20
CA ILE A 431 -10.46 -11.66 12.04
C ILE A 431 -11.52 -11.36 13.12
N PRO A 432 -11.41 -10.28 13.94
CA PRO A 432 -12.46 -9.91 14.87
C PRO A 432 -13.80 -9.67 14.20
N THR A 433 -13.83 -9.02 13.03
CA THR A 433 -15.05 -8.80 12.26
C THR A 433 -15.67 -10.13 11.79
N ALA A 434 -14.87 -11.06 11.28
CA ALA A 434 -15.31 -12.39 10.86
C ALA A 434 -15.90 -13.18 12.03
N ILE A 435 -15.25 -13.17 13.20
CA ILE A 435 -15.73 -13.81 14.42
C ILE A 435 -17.05 -13.18 14.87
N PHE A 436 -17.13 -11.84 14.90
CA PHE A 436 -18.33 -11.11 15.30
C PHE A 436 -19.53 -11.41 14.38
N ILE A 437 -19.32 -11.37 13.06
CA ILE A 437 -20.35 -11.66 12.06
C ILE A 437 -20.80 -13.13 12.18
N THR A 438 -19.86 -14.06 12.34
CA THR A 438 -20.16 -15.48 12.53
C THR A 438 -21.00 -15.71 13.79
N TYR A 439 -20.62 -15.09 14.91
CA TYR A 439 -21.36 -15.16 16.16
C TYR A 439 -22.79 -14.60 16.01
N LYS A 440 -22.94 -13.44 15.38
CA LYS A 440 -24.25 -12.80 15.16
C LYS A 440 -25.15 -13.60 14.21
N ALA A 441 -24.59 -14.19 13.15
CA ALA A 441 -25.33 -15.04 12.22
C ALA A 441 -25.88 -16.31 12.90
N ASN A 442 -25.15 -16.83 13.89
CA ASN A 442 -25.60 -17.97 14.67
C ASN A 442 -26.75 -17.63 15.62
N ASN A 443 -26.77 -16.41 16.18
CA ASN A 443 -27.79 -15.97 17.14
C ASN A 443 -28.99 -15.24 16.48
N ASP A 444 -29.19 -15.42 15.16
CA ASP A 444 -30.30 -14.87 14.37
C ASP A 444 -30.60 -13.38 14.60
N SER A 445 -29.56 -12.61 14.94
CA SER A 445 -29.68 -11.17 15.12
C SER A 445 -29.70 -10.48 13.76
N ALA A 446 -30.70 -9.64 13.51
CA ALA A 446 -30.74 -8.77 12.33
C ALA A 446 -29.67 -7.66 12.44
N VAL A 447 -28.42 -8.00 12.11
CA VAL A 447 -27.26 -7.08 12.14
C VAL A 447 -27.41 -5.93 11.14
N PHE A 448 -28.22 -6.09 10.09
CA PHE A 448 -28.47 -5.04 9.09
C PHE A 448 -29.88 -4.46 9.16
N ASN A 449 -30.43 -4.30 10.36
CA ASN A 449 -31.64 -3.51 10.51
C ASN A 449 -31.23 -2.02 10.46
N ILE A 450 -31.29 -1.41 9.28
CA ILE A 450 -30.93 0.00 9.03
C ILE A 450 -31.63 0.93 10.04
N ASP A 451 -32.84 0.57 10.47
CA ASP A 451 -33.59 1.32 11.48
C ASP A 451 -32.93 1.30 12.86
N LEU A 452 -32.26 0.21 13.27
CA LEU A 452 -31.53 0.16 14.54
C LEU A 452 -30.30 1.06 14.53
N TYR A 453 -29.54 1.10 13.44
CA TYR A 453 -28.38 1.99 13.30
C TYR A 453 -28.82 3.45 13.17
N ARG A 454 -29.85 3.72 12.38
CA ARG A 454 -30.47 5.05 12.27
C ARG A 454 -30.93 5.53 13.65
N ASN A 455 -31.63 4.69 14.41
CA ASN A 455 -32.11 5.04 15.76
C ASN A 455 -30.96 5.23 16.75
N PHE A 456 -29.87 4.44 16.64
CA PHE A 456 -28.66 4.63 17.43
C PHE A 456 -28.00 5.99 17.16
N PHE A 457 -27.83 6.37 15.89
CA PHE A 457 -27.27 7.67 15.52
C PHE A 457 -28.20 8.85 15.88
N ILE A 458 -29.51 8.71 15.70
CA ILE A 458 -30.51 9.71 16.13
C ILE A 458 -30.45 9.93 17.64
N ARG A 459 -30.29 8.85 18.42
CA ARG A 459 -30.17 8.92 19.89
C ARG A 459 -28.87 9.58 20.35
N ILE A 460 -27.76 9.33 19.65
CA ILE A 460 -26.47 9.97 19.92
C ILE A 460 -26.50 11.47 19.59
N LEU A 461 -27.18 11.85 18.51
CA LEU A 461 -27.28 13.24 18.05
C LEU A 461 -28.36 14.05 18.78
N GLY A 462 -29.11 13.44 19.71
CA GLY A 462 -30.19 14.11 20.45
C GLY A 462 -31.35 14.57 19.57
N LEU A 463 -31.47 14.06 18.35
CA LEU A 463 -32.51 14.43 17.40
C LEU A 463 -33.84 13.76 17.79
N ARG A 464 -34.96 14.49 17.65
CA ARG A 464 -36.29 13.97 18.00
C ARG A 464 -36.61 12.74 17.15
N MET A 465 -36.88 11.61 17.81
CA MET A 465 -37.41 10.43 17.14
C MET A 465 -38.83 10.73 16.65
N LYS A 466 -39.06 10.63 15.34
CA LYS A 466 -40.42 10.66 14.80
C LYS A 466 -41.09 9.34 15.18
N ARG A 467 -41.98 9.37 16.16
CA ARG A 467 -42.76 8.21 16.58
C ARG A 467 -43.89 7.99 15.57
N ASN A 468 -44.04 6.76 15.09
CA ASN A 468 -45.17 6.38 14.26
C ASN A 468 -46.25 5.80 15.18
N ILE A 469 -47.30 6.57 15.48
CA ILE A 469 -48.47 6.08 16.21
C ILE A 469 -49.50 5.67 15.16
N SER A 470 -49.85 4.39 15.11
CA SER A 470 -50.92 3.90 14.24
C SER A 470 -52.28 4.17 14.87
N SER A 471 -53.25 4.62 14.07
CA SER A 471 -54.64 4.75 14.51
C SER A 471 -55.19 3.36 14.80
N LYS A 472 -55.80 3.17 15.99
CA LYS A 472 -56.46 1.92 16.36
C LYS A 472 -57.86 1.88 15.72
N GLU A 473 -58.19 0.77 15.06
CA GLU A 473 -59.50 0.58 14.40
C GLU A 473 -60.64 0.36 15.42
N VAL A 474 -60.34 -0.15 16.61
CA VAL A 474 -61.30 -0.42 17.69
C VAL A 474 -60.84 0.26 18.97
N ILE A 475 -61.69 1.14 19.52
CA ILE A 475 -61.45 1.90 20.75
C ILE A 475 -62.35 1.34 21.85
N ILE A 476 -61.74 0.75 22.89
CA ILE A 476 -62.45 0.13 24.02
C ILE A 476 -62.76 1.17 25.12
N SER A 477 -61.89 2.16 25.31
CA SER A 477 -62.03 3.27 26.25
C SER A 477 -61.75 4.60 25.56
N ALA A 478 -62.64 5.58 25.75
CA ALA A 478 -62.40 6.93 25.23
C ALA A 478 -61.29 7.62 26.05
N PRO A 479 -60.39 8.37 25.39
CA PRO A 479 -59.31 9.09 26.06
C PRO A 479 -59.85 10.20 26.97
N ARG A 480 -59.15 10.43 28.09
CA ARG A 480 -59.50 11.45 29.08
C ARG A 480 -58.76 12.75 28.79
N TYR A 481 -59.23 13.47 27.77
CA TYR A 481 -58.56 14.68 27.27
C TYR A 481 -58.22 15.74 28.32
N ILE A 482 -59.07 15.93 29.34
CA ILE A 482 -58.84 16.94 30.39
C ILE A 482 -57.73 16.48 31.34
N ASP A 483 -57.81 15.23 31.81
CA ASP A 483 -56.81 14.64 32.70
C ASP A 483 -55.43 14.57 32.01
N ASP A 484 -55.40 14.21 30.73
CA ASP A 484 -54.19 14.19 29.91
C ASP A 484 -53.58 15.59 29.71
N ALA A 485 -54.42 16.60 29.44
CA ALA A 485 -53.97 17.98 29.27
C ALA A 485 -53.39 18.56 30.57
N ASP A 486 -54.00 18.26 31.72
CA ASP A 486 -53.51 18.70 33.02
C ASP A 486 -52.23 17.94 33.42
N MET A 487 -52.12 16.66 33.07
CA MET A 487 -50.88 15.88 33.26
C MET A 487 -49.74 16.45 32.41
N LEU A 488 -49.99 16.80 31.14
CA LEU A 488 -48.99 17.43 30.26
C LEU A 488 -48.55 18.82 30.79
N ARG A 489 -49.50 19.63 31.29
CA ARG A 489 -49.17 20.92 31.93
C ARG A 489 -48.30 20.72 33.17
N LYS A 490 -48.65 19.76 34.02
CA LYS A 490 -47.86 19.43 35.21
C LYS A 490 -46.45 18.96 34.83
N MET A 491 -46.34 18.14 33.79
CA MET A 491 -45.05 17.70 33.27
C MET A 491 -44.20 18.85 32.73
N ASN A 492 -44.79 19.82 32.02
CA ASN A 492 -44.06 21.01 31.57
C ASN A 492 -43.45 21.77 32.76
N ASN A 493 -44.22 21.96 33.83
CA ASN A 493 -43.73 22.61 35.04
C ASN A 493 -42.63 21.79 35.74
N GLU A 494 -42.78 20.45 35.80
CA GLU A 494 -41.76 19.55 36.34
C GLU A 494 -40.46 19.58 35.50
N ILE A 495 -40.56 19.68 34.17
CA ILE A 495 -39.41 19.83 33.27
C ILE A 495 -38.74 21.19 33.45
N GLU A 496 -39.51 22.27 33.55
CA GLU A 496 -38.96 23.62 33.77
C GLU A 496 -38.21 23.70 35.10
N ALA A 497 -38.79 23.17 36.18
CA ALA A 497 -38.13 23.05 37.48
C ALA A 497 -36.86 22.17 37.43
N TYR A 498 -36.88 21.09 36.65
CA TYR A 498 -35.70 20.25 36.44
C TYR A 498 -34.59 21.00 35.69
N VAL A 499 -34.92 21.75 34.64
CA VAL A 499 -33.97 22.56 33.85
C VAL A 499 -33.32 23.64 34.72
N GLU A 500 -34.11 24.33 35.55
CA GLU A 500 -33.59 25.33 36.49
C GLU A 500 -32.66 24.72 37.54
N ARG A 501 -33.00 23.55 38.09
CA ARG A 501 -32.19 22.82 39.08
C ARG A 501 -30.90 22.26 38.49
N SER A 502 -30.95 21.73 37.27
CA SER A 502 -29.82 21.04 36.62
C SER A 502 -28.90 21.99 35.84
N ASN A 503 -29.31 23.26 35.63
CA ASN A 503 -28.53 24.32 35.01
C ASN A 503 -27.85 23.88 33.69
N LEU A 504 -28.67 23.33 32.77
CA LEU A 504 -28.27 22.72 31.49
C LEU A 504 -27.71 23.70 30.44
N LYS A 505 -27.01 24.77 30.85
CA LYS A 505 -26.38 25.76 29.96
C LYS A 505 -25.12 25.23 29.26
N SER A 506 -24.58 24.10 29.69
CA SER A 506 -23.40 23.45 29.10
C SER A 506 -23.57 21.94 29.08
N PRO A 507 -22.96 21.23 28.10
CA PRO A 507 -23.00 19.76 28.07
C PRO A 507 -22.43 19.18 29.38
N PRO A 508 -22.99 18.07 29.88
CA PRO A 508 -22.61 17.51 31.16
C PRO A 508 -21.15 17.06 31.16
N ASN A 509 -20.45 17.27 32.27
CA ASN A 509 -19.05 16.89 32.42
C ASN A 509 -18.90 15.37 32.37
N PHE A 510 -18.21 14.87 31.32
CA PHE A 510 -17.99 13.45 31.03
C PHE A 510 -17.55 12.63 32.25
N ILE A 511 -16.67 13.18 33.10
CA ILE A 511 -16.15 12.50 34.29
C ILE A 511 -17.25 12.34 35.35
N LYS A 512 -18.07 13.37 35.57
CA LYS A 512 -19.18 13.30 36.53
C LYS A 512 -20.29 12.37 36.04
N THR A 513 -20.58 12.36 34.74
CA THR A 513 -21.67 11.56 34.16
C THR A 513 -21.36 10.07 34.14
N PHE A 514 -20.13 9.67 33.81
CA PHE A 514 -19.79 8.25 33.64
C PHE A 514 -19.08 7.62 34.84
N PHE A 515 -18.39 8.41 35.69
CA PHE A 515 -17.56 7.88 36.77
C PHE A 515 -18.05 8.24 38.18
N LYS A 516 -19.04 9.13 38.31
CA LYS A 516 -19.72 9.39 39.59
C LYS A 516 -21.20 9.07 39.46
N TYR A 517 -21.61 7.97 40.06
CA TYR A 517 -23.02 7.60 40.09
C TYR A 517 -23.82 8.68 40.83
N GLN A 518 -24.69 9.38 40.10
CA GLN A 518 -25.73 10.23 40.64
C GLN A 518 -27.06 9.67 40.16
N PRO A 519 -27.94 9.19 41.05
CA PRO A 519 -29.24 8.67 40.63
C PRO A 519 -30.10 9.86 40.16
N ASP A 520 -30.27 9.98 38.85
CA ASP A 520 -31.22 10.91 38.23
C ASP A 520 -32.29 10.10 37.51
N HIS A 521 -33.43 9.94 38.17
CA HIS A 521 -34.59 9.24 37.63
C HIS A 521 -35.72 10.22 37.27
N ASP A 522 -35.49 11.53 37.39
CA ASP A 522 -36.54 12.55 37.23
C ASP A 522 -37.03 12.55 35.77
N ILE A 523 -36.09 12.52 34.81
CA ILE A 523 -36.40 12.41 33.38
C ILE A 523 -36.97 11.03 33.01
N GLU A 524 -36.52 9.95 33.66
CA GLU A 524 -37.08 8.62 33.42
C GLU A 524 -38.55 8.54 33.86
N GLN A 525 -38.87 9.11 35.03
CA GLN A 525 -40.25 9.17 35.53
C GLN A 525 -41.13 10.06 34.65
N LEU A 526 -40.63 11.22 34.21
CA LEU A 526 -41.32 12.09 33.26
C LEU A 526 -41.57 11.39 31.92
N SER A 527 -40.60 10.63 31.43
CA SER A 527 -40.78 9.82 30.21
C SER A 527 -41.86 8.75 30.39
N LYS A 528 -41.94 8.09 31.55
CA LYS A 528 -43.01 7.11 31.84
C LYS A 528 -44.39 7.75 31.90
N LYS A 529 -44.51 8.93 32.53
CA LYS A 529 -45.75 9.72 32.53
C LYS A 529 -46.17 10.12 31.12
N LEU A 530 -45.20 10.53 30.29
CA LEU A 530 -45.45 10.86 28.88
C LEU A 530 -46.00 9.66 28.09
N GLU A 531 -45.42 8.48 28.27
CA GLU A 531 -45.91 7.26 27.60
C GLU A 531 -47.35 6.92 28.01
N ALA A 532 -47.70 7.07 29.30
CA ALA A 532 -49.06 6.82 29.75
C ALA A 532 -50.09 7.76 29.09
N VAL A 533 -49.75 9.05 28.94
CA VAL A 533 -50.60 10.04 28.26
C VAL A 533 -50.69 9.74 26.75
N ILE A 534 -49.57 9.39 26.11
CA ILE A 534 -49.56 9.02 24.69
C ILE A 534 -50.37 7.75 24.44
N GLU A 535 -50.31 6.78 25.34
CA GLU A 535 -51.07 5.54 25.26
C GLU A 535 -52.58 5.81 25.35
N ASP A 536 -53.02 6.71 26.24
CA ASP A 536 -54.43 7.10 26.31
C ASP A 536 -54.85 7.88 25.05
N LEU A 537 -54.08 8.90 24.65
CA LEU A 537 -54.34 9.70 23.44
C LEU A 537 -54.28 8.88 22.15
N SER A 538 -53.56 7.75 22.10
CA SER A 538 -53.56 6.83 20.95
C SER A 538 -54.96 6.24 20.67
N ASN A 539 -55.86 6.27 21.65
CA ASN A 539 -57.26 5.85 21.53
C ASN A 539 -58.19 6.97 21.03
N THR A 540 -57.65 8.13 20.61
CA THR A 540 -58.46 9.23 20.07
C THR A 540 -58.97 8.95 18.66
N ARG A 541 -60.16 9.47 18.33
CA ARG A 541 -60.70 9.52 16.96
C ARG A 541 -60.33 10.83 16.25
N ASN A 542 -59.73 11.79 16.96
CA ASN A 542 -59.40 13.10 16.42
C ASN A 542 -58.09 13.03 15.61
N ARG A 543 -58.19 13.24 14.30
CA ARG A 543 -57.03 13.21 13.39
C ARG A 543 -55.98 14.28 13.70
N ILE A 544 -56.38 15.40 14.32
CA ILE A 544 -55.47 16.49 14.70
C ILE A 544 -54.55 16.10 15.86
N ILE A 545 -55.01 15.20 16.73
CA ILE A 545 -54.23 14.72 17.89
C ILE A 545 -53.30 13.56 17.49
N LEU A 546 -53.66 12.81 16.43
CA LEU A 546 -52.86 11.70 15.89
C LEU A 546 -51.81 12.14 14.85
N SER A 547 -51.96 13.32 14.25
CA SER A 547 -51.02 13.92 13.29
C SER A 547 -49.87 14.64 13.98
#